data_AF-A0A496Y6E2-F1
#
_entry.id   AF-A0A496Y6E2-F1
#
_cell.length_a   1.000
_cell.length_b   1.000
_cell.length_c   1.000
_cell.angle_alpha   90.00
_cell.angle_beta   90.00
_cell.angle_gamma   90.00
#
_symmetry.space_group_name_H-M   'P 1'
#
loop_
_entity.id
_entity.type
_entity.pdbx_description
1 polymer ?
#
loop_
_entity_poly.entity_id
_entity_poly.type
_entity_poly.pdbx_seq_one_letter_code
_entity_poly.pdbx_strand_id
1 'polypeptide(L)'
;MFWPDGHSILFQNIPPLDQVAPEKEEPEIVIFLAPPDQLSALLILANYGRRGTENVTIPYAAGCQTIGIFPYKEAKSENPRAVVGLTDISARENLRKQFGKDLLSFAVPWQMYLEMEGNVEGSFLQRRTWKGLTGETDQ
;
A
#
# COMPACT_ATOMS: atom_id res chain seq x y z
N MET A 1 6.20 -3.34 -11.62
CA MET A 1 6.53 -4.31 -10.54
C MET A 1 7.91 -3.98 -9.96
N PHE A 2 7.98 -2.95 -9.10
CA PHE A 2 9.25 -2.38 -8.57
C PHE A 2 9.49 -2.67 -7.08
N TRP A 3 8.60 -3.39 -6.39
CA TRP A 3 8.68 -3.63 -4.94
C TRP A 3 9.39 -4.96 -4.72
N PRO A 4 10.67 -5.00 -4.29
CA PRO A 4 11.45 -6.21 -4.44
C PRO A 4 11.06 -7.33 -3.46
N ASP A 5 10.44 -7.04 -2.31
CA ASP A 5 10.19 -8.07 -1.29
C ASP A 5 8.90 -7.85 -0.47
N GLY A 6 7.96 -7.04 -0.98
CA GLY A 6 6.69 -6.76 -0.31
C GLY A 6 5.67 -7.86 -0.58
N HIS A 7 5.39 -8.73 0.39
CA HIS A 7 4.30 -9.71 0.29
C HIS A 7 2.94 -9.00 0.21
N SER A 8 2.48 -8.64 -0.99
CA SER A 8 1.11 -8.19 -1.22
C SER A 8 0.16 -9.39 -1.06
N ILE A 9 -0.63 -9.42 0.01
CA ILE A 9 -1.61 -10.48 0.28
C ILE A 9 -2.97 -9.85 0.55
N LEU A 10 -3.99 -10.38 -0.11
CA LEU A 10 -5.38 -9.95 0.01
C LEU A 10 -6.30 -11.15 0.27
N PHE A 11 -7.25 -10.96 1.18
CA PHE A 11 -8.13 -12.00 1.72
C PHE A 11 -9.17 -12.46 0.68
N GLN A 12 -9.20 -13.77 0.43
CA GLN A 12 -10.09 -14.57 -0.44
C GLN A 12 -10.17 -14.14 -1.92
N ASN A 13 -9.46 -14.91 -2.76
CA ASN A 13 -9.47 -14.88 -4.23
C ASN A 13 -8.96 -13.60 -4.91
N ILE A 14 -7.73 -13.17 -4.57
CA ILE A 14 -6.99 -12.21 -5.41
C ILE A 14 -5.64 -12.85 -5.77
N PRO A 15 -5.35 -13.06 -7.07
CA PRO A 15 -4.05 -13.56 -7.49
C PRO A 15 -2.98 -12.49 -7.18
N PRO A 16 -1.69 -12.86 -7.02
CA PRO A 16 -0.65 -11.85 -6.86
C PRO A 16 -0.68 -10.86 -8.04
N LEU A 17 -0.21 -9.63 -7.83
CA LEU A 17 -0.46 -8.55 -8.79
C LEU A 17 0.05 -8.84 -10.21
N ASP A 18 1.10 -9.66 -10.34
CA ASP A 18 1.65 -10.14 -11.61
C ASP A 18 0.74 -11.14 -12.37
N GLN A 19 -0.26 -11.69 -11.70
CA GLN A 19 -1.25 -12.62 -12.23
C GLN A 19 -2.61 -11.98 -12.44
N VAL A 20 -2.77 -10.70 -12.08
CA VAL A 20 -3.94 -9.90 -12.44
C VAL A 20 -3.85 -9.54 -13.93
N ALA A 21 -4.96 -9.70 -14.64
CA ALA A 21 -5.12 -9.28 -16.03
C ALA A 21 -6.12 -8.09 -16.05
N PRO A 22 -5.65 -6.84 -15.88
CA PRO A 22 -6.54 -5.68 -15.75
C PRO A 22 -7.45 -5.48 -16.96
N GLU A 23 -7.05 -5.96 -18.14
CA GLU A 23 -7.84 -5.95 -19.36
C GLU A 23 -9.07 -6.89 -19.33
N LYS A 24 -9.10 -7.85 -18.39
CA LYS A 24 -10.23 -8.77 -18.19
C LYS A 24 -11.10 -8.35 -17.00
N GLU A 25 -10.46 -7.94 -15.91
CA GLU A 25 -11.11 -7.50 -14.69
C GLU A 25 -10.25 -6.42 -14.02
N GLU A 26 -10.76 -5.20 -14.00
CA GLU A 26 -10.05 -4.07 -13.41
C GLU A 26 -10.15 -4.15 -11.87
N PRO A 27 -9.02 -4.13 -11.15
CA PRO A 27 -9.05 -4.10 -9.70
C PRO A 27 -9.72 -2.83 -9.19
N GLU A 28 -10.36 -2.91 -8.03
CA GLU A 28 -10.86 -1.72 -7.33
C GLU A 28 -9.81 -1.17 -6.36
N ILE A 29 -9.02 -2.07 -5.75
CA ILE A 29 -8.08 -1.76 -4.67
C ILE A 29 -6.85 -2.68 -4.80
N VAL A 30 -5.66 -2.14 -4.52
CA VAL A 30 -4.41 -2.88 -4.32
C VAL A 30 -4.01 -2.81 -2.85
N ILE A 31 -3.58 -3.93 -2.27
CA ILE A 31 -3.15 -3.96 -0.86
C ILE A 31 -1.73 -4.47 -0.74
N PHE A 32 -0.91 -3.68 -0.06
CA PHE A 32 0.44 -4.01 0.32
C PHE A 32 0.46 -4.45 1.78
N LEU A 33 1.28 -5.45 2.10
CA LEU A 33 1.78 -5.63 3.46
C LEU A 33 3.21 -5.10 3.49
N ALA A 34 3.43 -4.06 4.28
CA ALA A 34 4.66 -3.29 4.23
C ALA A 34 5.27 -3.14 5.64
N PRO A 35 6.60 -3.34 5.79
CA PRO A 35 7.32 -2.90 6.98
C PRO A 35 7.40 -1.35 7.03
N PRO A 36 7.86 -0.76 8.16
CA PRO A 36 7.81 0.69 8.36
C PRO A 36 8.49 1.53 7.26
N ASP A 37 9.62 1.08 6.73
CA ASP A 37 10.34 1.82 5.67
C ASP A 37 9.55 1.83 4.36
N GLN A 38 9.06 0.67 3.92
CA GLN A 38 8.21 0.57 2.73
C GLN A 38 6.88 1.31 2.91
N LEU A 39 6.29 1.27 4.10
CA LEU A 39 5.09 2.05 4.42
C LEU A 39 5.35 3.55 4.28
N SER A 40 6.52 4.01 4.70
CA SER A 40 6.94 5.41 4.55
C SER A 40 7.09 5.80 3.08
N ALA A 41 7.65 4.92 2.24
CA ALA A 41 7.71 5.16 0.80
C ALA A 41 6.32 5.21 0.15
N LEU A 42 5.43 4.28 0.50
CA LEU A 42 4.04 4.26 0.01
C LEU A 42 3.28 5.55 0.39
N LEU A 43 3.47 6.04 1.62
CA LEU A 43 2.92 7.32 2.08
C LEU A 43 3.41 8.50 1.23
N ILE A 44 4.72 8.57 0.93
CA ILE A 44 5.29 9.64 0.11
C ILE A 44 4.74 9.55 -1.32
N LEU A 45 4.73 8.36 -1.94
CA LEU A 45 4.20 8.17 -3.29
C LEU A 45 2.72 8.54 -3.40
N ALA A 46 1.91 8.14 -2.42
CA ALA A 46 0.50 8.48 -2.34
C ALA A 46 0.24 10.01 -2.35
N ASN A 47 1.21 10.81 -1.90
CA ASN A 47 1.14 12.26 -1.91
C ASN A 47 1.96 12.91 -3.04
N TYR A 48 2.82 12.16 -3.73
CA TYR A 48 3.87 12.73 -4.59
C TYR A 48 3.31 13.58 -5.75
N GLY A 49 2.29 13.06 -6.43
CA GLY A 49 1.62 13.72 -7.56
C GLY A 49 0.34 14.47 -7.18
N ARG A 50 -0.01 14.55 -5.89
CA ARG A 50 -1.30 15.07 -5.41
C ARG A 50 -1.12 16.33 -4.59
N ARG A 51 -2.18 17.15 -4.54
CA ARG A 51 -2.18 18.38 -3.72
C ARG A 51 -2.48 18.01 -2.26
N GLY A 52 -1.95 18.82 -1.34
CA GLY A 52 -2.17 18.63 0.10
C GLY A 52 -1.38 17.47 0.69
N THR A 53 -1.69 17.13 1.94
CA THR A 53 -0.99 16.09 2.74
C THR A 53 -1.92 15.00 3.24
N GLU A 54 -3.22 15.12 2.98
CA GLU A 54 -4.28 14.26 3.54
C GLU A 54 -4.71 13.16 2.55
N ASN A 55 -3.80 12.71 1.67
CA ASN A 55 -4.09 11.65 0.67
C ASN A 55 -4.01 10.23 1.27
N VAL A 56 -3.76 10.10 2.57
CA VAL A 56 -3.67 8.84 3.30
C VAL A 56 -4.45 8.97 4.62
N THR A 57 -5.15 7.92 5.04
CA THR A 57 -5.92 7.89 6.29
C THR A 57 -5.59 6.65 7.13
N ILE A 58 -5.65 6.80 8.46
CA ILE A 58 -5.51 5.70 9.43
C ILE A 58 -6.78 5.64 10.29
N PRO A 59 -7.83 4.95 9.85
CA PRO A 59 -9.10 4.93 10.56
C PRO A 59 -9.01 4.06 11.82
N TYR A 60 -9.72 4.47 12.88
CA TYR A 60 -10.00 3.62 14.04
C TYR A 60 -11.04 2.57 13.66
N ALA A 61 -10.57 1.38 13.26
CA ALA A 61 -11.40 0.34 12.69
C ALA A 61 -10.78 -1.06 12.85
N ALA A 62 -11.61 -2.08 12.72
CA ALA A 62 -11.15 -3.47 12.71
C ALA A 62 -10.30 -3.77 11.46
N GLY A 63 -9.39 -4.74 11.56
CA GLY A 63 -8.48 -5.09 10.46
C GLY A 63 -9.20 -5.33 9.12
N CYS A 64 -10.29 -6.09 9.13
CA CYS A 64 -11.09 -6.38 7.93
C CYS A 64 -11.67 -5.11 7.26
N GLN A 65 -12.06 -4.12 8.04
CA GLN A 65 -12.62 -2.87 7.50
C GLN A 65 -11.52 -2.04 6.82
N THR A 66 -10.30 -2.04 7.37
CA THR A 66 -9.16 -1.27 6.84
C THR A 66 -8.60 -1.81 5.53
N ILE A 67 -8.85 -3.08 5.21
CA ILE A 67 -8.44 -3.70 3.95
C ILE A 67 -9.59 -3.81 2.92
N GLY A 68 -10.85 -3.79 3.36
CA GLY A 68 -12.01 -3.95 2.47
C GLY A 68 -12.89 -2.70 2.40
N ILE A 69 -13.67 -2.47 3.45
CA ILE A 69 -14.76 -1.48 3.46
C ILE A 69 -14.26 -0.05 3.23
N PHE A 70 -13.21 0.39 3.94
CA PHE A 70 -12.72 1.76 3.82
C PHE A 70 -12.05 2.02 2.46
N PRO A 71 -11.11 1.18 1.98
CA PRO A 71 -10.51 1.38 0.66
C PRO A 71 -11.54 1.35 -0.47
N TYR A 72 -12.56 0.47 -0.38
CA TYR A 72 -13.63 0.40 -1.39
C TYR A 72 -14.51 1.65 -1.39
N LYS A 73 -14.75 2.25 -0.21
CA LYS A 73 -15.43 3.54 -0.11
C LYS A 73 -14.58 4.66 -0.70
N GLU A 74 -13.28 4.69 -0.41
CA GLU A 74 -12.35 5.70 -0.94
C GLU A 74 -12.25 5.61 -2.47
N ALA A 75 -12.26 4.41 -3.05
CA ALA A 75 -12.25 4.19 -4.51
C ALA A 75 -13.45 4.83 -5.24
N LYS A 76 -14.56 5.07 -4.53
CA LYS A 76 -15.76 5.74 -5.07
C LYS A 76 -15.85 7.23 -4.73
N SER A 77 -14.85 7.77 -4.05
CA SER A 77 -14.85 9.17 -3.65
C SER A 77 -14.19 10.06 -4.71
N GLU A 78 -14.55 11.34 -4.72
CA GLU A 78 -13.96 12.33 -5.63
C GLU A 78 -12.46 12.55 -5.36
N ASN A 79 -12.05 12.46 -4.09
CA ASN A 79 -10.67 12.64 -3.65
C ASN A 79 -10.22 11.40 -2.87
N PRO A 80 -9.91 10.29 -3.56
CA PRO A 80 -9.60 9.00 -2.93
C PRO A 80 -8.35 9.08 -2.07
N ARG A 81 -8.39 8.45 -0.89
CA ARG A 81 -7.22 8.30 -0.02
C ARG A 81 -6.80 6.83 0.09
N ALA A 82 -5.50 6.60 0.24
CA ALA A 82 -5.01 5.30 0.66
C ALA A 82 -5.30 5.07 2.15
N VAL A 83 -5.46 3.82 2.56
CA VAL A 83 -5.83 3.44 3.92
C VAL A 83 -4.73 2.61 4.55
N VAL A 84 -4.17 3.09 5.66
CA VAL A 84 -3.30 2.29 6.51
C VAL A 84 -4.18 1.44 7.43
N GLY A 85 -3.87 0.15 7.49
CA GLY A 85 -4.59 -0.84 8.30
C GLY A 85 -3.65 -1.72 9.11
N LEU A 86 -4.21 -2.78 9.68
CA LEU A 86 -3.55 -3.63 10.68
C LEU A 86 -3.04 -2.83 11.91
N THR A 87 -3.75 -1.76 12.26
CA THR A 87 -3.57 -1.00 13.51
C THR A 87 -4.44 -1.54 14.65
N ASP A 88 -5.49 -2.30 14.33
CA ASP A 88 -6.28 -3.08 15.29
C ASP A 88 -5.41 -4.16 15.97
N ILE A 89 -5.26 -4.03 17.29
CA ILE A 89 -4.40 -4.91 18.11
C ILE A 89 -4.83 -6.39 18.03
N SER A 90 -6.13 -6.65 17.89
CA SER A 90 -6.65 -8.02 17.77
C SER A 90 -6.26 -8.63 16.42
N ALA A 91 -6.39 -7.86 15.34
CA ALA A 91 -5.90 -8.27 14.03
C ALA A 91 -4.39 -8.49 14.03
N ARG A 92 -3.60 -7.60 14.66
CA ARG A 92 -2.14 -7.76 14.76
C ARG A 92 -1.75 -9.02 15.51
N GLU A 93 -2.38 -9.31 16.64
CA GLU A 93 -2.10 -10.52 17.42
C GLU A 93 -2.38 -11.80 16.62
N ASN A 94 -3.49 -11.84 15.89
CA ASN A 94 -3.89 -13.02 15.12
C ASN A 94 -3.02 -13.23 13.87
N LEU A 95 -2.57 -12.15 13.25
CA LEU A 95 -1.89 -12.19 11.96
C LEU A 95 -0.36 -12.21 12.06
N ARG A 96 0.23 -11.78 13.18
CA ARG A 96 1.69 -11.70 13.35
C ARG A 96 2.42 -13.02 13.12
N LYS A 97 1.78 -14.16 13.38
CA LYS A 97 2.39 -15.49 13.21
C LYS A 97 2.50 -15.88 11.74
N GLN A 98 1.62 -15.36 10.90
CA GLN A 98 1.53 -15.67 9.47
C GLN A 98 2.32 -14.66 8.63
N PHE A 99 2.25 -13.38 8.99
CA PHE A 99 2.82 -12.29 8.18
C PHE A 99 4.02 -11.59 8.81
N GLY A 100 4.43 -11.97 10.02
CA GLY A 100 5.52 -11.31 10.74
C GLY A 100 5.06 -10.14 11.62
N LYS A 101 5.97 -9.67 12.48
CA LYS A 101 5.66 -8.71 13.55
C LYS A 101 5.59 -7.25 13.10
N ASP A 102 6.28 -6.91 12.02
CA ASP A 102 6.53 -5.50 11.65
C ASP A 102 5.70 -5.04 10.45
N LEU A 103 4.79 -5.87 9.94
CA LEU A 103 3.95 -5.50 8.80
C LEU A 103 2.73 -4.68 9.23
N LEU A 104 2.37 -3.73 8.39
CA LEU A 104 1.09 -3.02 8.35
C LEU A 104 0.49 -3.20 6.97
N SER A 105 -0.83 -3.03 6.84
CA SER A 105 -1.46 -3.01 5.52
C SER A 105 -1.53 -1.59 4.98
N PHE A 106 -1.36 -1.44 3.67
CA PHE A 106 -1.57 -0.19 2.94
C PHE A 106 -2.45 -0.49 1.74
N ALA A 107 -3.70 -0.05 1.79
CA ALA A 107 -4.70 -0.33 0.76
C ALA A 107 -4.95 0.93 -0.08
N VAL A 108 -4.85 0.79 -1.40
CA VAL A 108 -4.83 1.91 -2.35
C VAL A 108 -5.92 1.70 -3.39
N PRO A 109 -6.83 2.66 -3.61
CA PRO A 109 -7.73 2.63 -4.76
C PRO A 109 -6.98 2.46 -6.08
N TRP A 110 -7.50 1.67 -7.00
CA TRP A 110 -6.78 1.28 -8.22
C TRP A 110 -6.30 2.47 -9.07
N GLN A 111 -7.15 3.46 -9.31
CA GLN A 111 -6.77 4.66 -10.07
C GLN A 111 -5.63 5.43 -9.38
N MET A 112 -5.66 5.52 -8.05
CA MET A 112 -4.57 6.10 -7.26
C MET A 112 -3.29 5.26 -7.34
N TYR A 113 -3.39 3.94 -7.38
CA TYR A 113 -2.25 3.06 -7.56
C TYR A 113 -1.59 3.27 -8.95
N LEU A 114 -2.37 3.42 -10.02
CA LEU A 114 -1.83 3.73 -11.35
C LEU A 114 -1.09 5.08 -11.38
N GLU A 115 -1.63 6.11 -10.70
CA GLU A 115 -0.94 7.38 -10.52
C GLU A 115 0.39 7.20 -9.75
N MET A 116 0.39 6.39 -8.68
CA MET A 116 1.60 6.09 -7.92
C MET A 116 2.66 5.38 -8.76
N GLU A 117 2.28 4.36 -9.55
CA GLU A 117 3.19 3.67 -10.47
C GLU A 117 3.79 4.62 -11.51
N GLY A 118 2.97 5.51 -12.08
CA GLY A 118 3.43 6.55 -13.01
C GLY A 118 4.41 7.54 -12.39
N ASN A 119 4.41 7.67 -11.06
CA ASN A 119 5.32 8.51 -10.30
C ASN A 119 6.55 7.77 -9.76
N VAL A 120 6.76 6.48 -10.08
CA VAL A 120 7.93 5.74 -9.57
C VAL A 120 9.22 6.23 -10.24
N GLU A 121 9.22 6.35 -11.56
CA GLU A 121 10.38 6.77 -12.32
C GLU A 121 10.73 8.24 -12.04
N GLY A 122 12.01 8.53 -11.76
CA GLY A 122 12.50 9.87 -11.45
C GLY A 122 12.19 10.39 -10.04
N SER A 123 11.54 9.58 -9.21
CA SER A 123 11.09 9.97 -7.86
C SER A 123 12.16 9.89 -6.77
N PHE A 124 11.72 10.07 -5.52
CA PHE A 124 12.57 9.92 -4.34
C PHE A 124 13.13 8.51 -4.17
N LEU A 125 12.51 7.48 -4.77
CA LEU A 125 12.97 6.10 -4.72
C LEU A 125 14.35 5.92 -5.37
N GLN A 126 14.76 6.81 -6.27
CA GLN A 126 16.09 6.76 -6.88
C GLN A 126 17.13 7.54 -6.07
N ARG A 127 16.72 8.20 -4.98
CA ARG A 127 17.55 9.12 -4.19
C ARG A 127 18.24 8.39 -3.04
N ARG A 128 19.37 8.97 -2.59
CA ARG A 128 20.22 8.43 -1.53
C ARG A 128 19.44 8.07 -0.26
N THR A 129 18.47 8.90 0.14
CA THR A 129 17.70 8.68 1.37
C THR A 129 16.93 7.36 1.34
N TRP A 130 16.28 7.03 0.22
CA TRP A 130 15.58 5.75 0.07
C TRP A 130 16.55 4.57 0.03
N LYS A 131 17.62 4.68 -0.78
CA LYS A 131 18.65 3.64 -0.90
C LYS A 131 19.32 3.30 0.45
N GLY A 132 19.50 4.29 1.31
CA GLY A 132 20.03 4.10 2.66
C GLY A 132 19.09 3.29 3.58
N LEU A 133 17.78 3.33 3.36
CA LEU A 133 16.79 2.54 4.10
C LEU A 133 16.67 1.11 3.54
N THR A 134 16.83 0.91 2.22
CA THR A 134 16.75 -0.41 1.60
C THR A 134 18.04 -1.22 1.70
N GLY A 135 19.13 -0.63 2.19
CA GLY A 135 20.44 -1.29 2.24
C GLY A 135 21.14 -1.39 0.88
N GLU A 136 20.58 -0.79 -0.18
CA GLU A 136 21.16 -0.70 -1.53
C GLU A 136 22.27 0.37 -1.62
N THR A 137 23.11 0.45 -0.60
CA THR A 137 24.24 1.38 -0.64
C THR A 137 25.39 0.68 -1.33
N ASP A 138 25.77 1.15 -2.53
CA ASP A 138 27.05 0.82 -3.13
C ASP A 138 28.17 1.12 -2.11
N GLN A 139 28.76 0.07 -1.56
CA GLN A 139 30.16 0.06 -1.11
C GLN A 139 30.95 -0.77 -2.10
#